data_AF-A0A2D8U716-F1
#
_entry.id   AF-A0A2D8U716-F1
#
_cell.length_a   1.000
_cell.length_b   1.000
_cell.length_c   1.000
_cell.angle_alpha   90.00
_cell.angle_beta   90.00
_cell.angle_gamma   90.00
#
_symmetry.space_group_name_H-M   'P 1'
#
loop_
_entity.id
_entity.type
_entity.pdbx_description
1 polymer ?
#
loop_
_entity_poly.entity_id
_entity_poly.type
_entity_poly.pdbx_seq_one_letter_code
_entity_poly.pdbx_strand_id
1 'polypeptide(L)'
;MVEASRIVIGVYALLILAYATAFFRQRYIKRKALEIKLELDTMSSAYYTVHRELTSVNDGLESVIGESDPVHERLAAHSAIDAAERMLSRLGGESISRVCDLISHPARLLAMALENDEADSDESLIAMGNLTRRLGAMLDSTGVRPDDLTLTSSQFERLGSLFEEHDVQQHARDAYEASLREGHRFDSMSGLLRIIRVTGTRNELIEALEAHIDSEPDDMPALIEQLSLLPESDSRSSRNRR
;
A
#
# COMPACT_ATOMS: atom_id res chain seq x y z
N MET A 1 -66.11 10.59 -61.67
CA MET A 1 -65.34 9.33 -61.50
C MET A 1 -63.83 9.46 -61.75
N VAL A 2 -63.34 10.51 -62.45
CA VAL A 2 -61.90 10.68 -62.79
C VAL A 2 -61.07 11.34 -61.66
N GLU A 3 -61.68 12.13 -60.78
CA GLU A 3 -60.97 12.77 -59.66
C GLU A 3 -60.63 11.80 -58.52
N ALA A 4 -61.55 10.87 -58.21
CA ALA A 4 -61.34 9.87 -57.17
C ALA A 4 -60.15 8.93 -57.48
N SER A 5 -59.94 8.56 -58.75
CA SER A 5 -58.82 7.70 -59.15
C SER A 5 -57.46 8.39 -59.03
N ARG A 6 -57.38 9.69 -59.30
CA ARG A 6 -56.14 10.47 -59.18
C ARG A 6 -55.69 10.64 -57.73
N ILE A 7 -56.63 10.84 -56.80
CA ILE A 7 -56.34 10.94 -55.36
C ILE A 7 -55.82 9.60 -54.84
N VAL A 8 -56.46 8.49 -55.23
CA VAL A 8 -56.04 7.14 -54.82
C VAL A 8 -54.62 6.83 -55.31
N ILE A 9 -54.30 7.17 -56.57
CA ILE A 9 -52.94 6.99 -57.12
C ILE A 9 -51.91 7.84 -56.35
N GLY A 10 -52.25 9.09 -55.99
CA GLY A 10 -51.39 9.95 -55.20
C GLY A 10 -51.09 9.40 -53.80
N VAL A 11 -52.10 8.85 -53.12
CA VAL A 11 -51.95 8.23 -51.81
C VAL A 11 -51.05 6.99 -51.90
N TYR A 12 -51.24 6.13 -52.90
CA TYR A 12 -50.38 4.96 -53.09
C TYR A 12 -48.93 5.34 -53.42
N ALA A 13 -48.72 6.36 -54.24
CA ALA A 13 -47.37 6.85 -54.56
C ALA A 13 -46.63 7.36 -53.31
N LEU A 14 -47.33 8.09 -52.44
CA LEU A 14 -46.77 8.60 -51.19
C LEU A 14 -46.45 7.46 -50.21
N LEU A 15 -47.32 6.45 -50.14
CA LEU A 15 -47.11 5.26 -49.31
C LEU A 15 -45.90 4.43 -49.78
N ILE A 16 -45.74 4.27 -51.09
CA ILE A 16 -44.58 3.59 -51.69
C ILE A 16 -43.29 4.38 -51.39
N LEU A 17 -43.32 5.72 -51.48
CA LEU A 17 -42.17 6.57 -51.17
C LEU A 17 -41.78 6.49 -49.67
N ALA A 18 -42.77 6.50 -48.78
CA ALA A 18 -42.55 6.36 -47.34
C ALA A 18 -41.97 4.97 -47.02
N TYR A 19 -42.48 3.92 -47.65
CA TYR A 19 -41.94 2.57 -47.49
C TYR A 19 -40.50 2.46 -48.02
N ALA A 20 -40.21 3.05 -49.18
CA ALA A 20 -38.86 3.05 -49.76
C ALA A 20 -37.87 3.78 -48.85
N THR A 21 -38.20 4.96 -48.33
CA THR A 21 -37.32 5.72 -47.43
C THR A 21 -37.07 4.98 -46.12
N ALA A 22 -38.09 4.35 -45.53
CA ALA A 22 -37.95 3.50 -44.36
C ALA A 22 -37.04 2.28 -44.63
N PHE A 23 -37.20 1.63 -45.79
CA PHE A 23 -36.38 0.50 -46.20
C PHE A 23 -34.91 0.88 -46.38
N PHE A 24 -34.62 2.02 -47.03
CA PHE A 24 -33.25 2.52 -47.18
C PHE A 24 -32.62 2.87 -45.83
N ARG A 25 -33.38 3.53 -44.93
CA ARG A 25 -32.90 3.86 -43.58
C ARG A 25 -32.60 2.61 -42.76
N GLN A 26 -33.46 1.60 -42.82
CA GLN A 26 -33.24 0.33 -42.15
C GLN A 26 -31.99 -0.39 -42.68
N ARG A 27 -31.76 -0.38 -43.99
CA ARG A 27 -30.58 -0.99 -44.61
C ARG A 27 -29.30 -0.26 -44.23
N TYR A 28 -29.35 1.07 -44.13
CA TYR A 28 -28.23 1.89 -43.68
C TYR A 28 -27.88 1.64 -42.20
N ILE A 29 -28.87 1.60 -41.32
CA ILE A 29 -28.67 1.31 -39.89
C ILE A 29 -28.06 -0.09 -39.70
N LYS A 30 -28.55 -1.10 -40.43
CA LYS A 30 -27.99 -2.46 -40.37
C LYS A 30 -26.52 -2.51 -40.81
N ARG A 31 -26.13 -1.74 -41.84
CA ARG A 31 -24.73 -1.65 -42.28
C ARG A 31 -23.84 -0.99 -41.23
N LYS A 32 -24.27 0.14 -40.65
CA LYS A 32 -23.54 0.80 -39.57
C LYS A 32 -23.41 -0.06 -38.32
N ALA A 33 -24.46 -0.80 -37.96
CA ALA A 33 -24.42 -1.72 -36.83
C ALA A 33 -23.43 -2.88 -37.05
N LEU A 34 -23.29 -3.37 -38.30
CA LEU A 34 -22.29 -4.37 -38.66
C LEU A 34 -20.87 -3.82 -38.62
N GLU A 35 -20.66 -2.59 -39.07
CA GLU A 35 -19.37 -1.89 -39.04
C GLU A 35 -18.90 -1.66 -37.59
N ILE A 36 -19.78 -1.11 -36.74
CA ILE A 36 -19.52 -0.94 -35.31
C ILE A 36 -19.26 -2.30 -34.62
N LYS A 37 -20.00 -3.35 -35.01
CA LYS A 37 -19.77 -4.70 -34.47
C LYS A 37 -18.40 -5.24 -34.88
N LEU A 38 -17.96 -5.03 -36.12
CA LEU A 38 -16.63 -5.43 -36.57
C LEU A 38 -15.53 -4.64 -35.86
N GLU A 39 -15.71 -3.33 -35.70
CA GLU A 39 -14.77 -2.50 -34.93
C GLU A 39 -14.67 -2.96 -33.47
N LEU A 40 -15.82 -3.21 -32.81
CA LEU A 40 -15.86 -3.76 -31.45
C LEU A 40 -15.21 -5.15 -31.36
N ASP A 41 -15.39 -6.01 -32.37
CA ASP A 41 -14.78 -7.34 -32.42
C ASP A 41 -13.26 -7.24 -32.58
N THR A 42 -12.77 -6.30 -33.41
CA THR A 42 -11.33 -6.04 -33.57
C THR A 42 -10.72 -5.40 -32.32
N MET A 43 -11.41 -4.46 -31.67
CA MET A 43 -10.97 -3.86 -30.41
C MET A 43 -10.99 -4.88 -29.27
N SER A 44 -12.00 -5.73 -29.22
CA SER A 44 -12.09 -6.86 -28.28
C SER A 44 -10.95 -7.84 -28.51
N SER A 45 -10.68 -8.23 -29.75
CA SER A 45 -9.55 -9.10 -30.10
C SER A 45 -8.18 -8.48 -29.75
N ALA A 46 -7.99 -7.18 -30.00
CA ALA A 46 -6.80 -6.46 -29.57
C ALA A 46 -6.67 -6.41 -28.03
N TYR A 47 -7.78 -6.20 -27.32
CA TYR A 47 -7.79 -6.25 -25.86
C TYR A 47 -7.48 -7.65 -25.33
N TYR A 48 -8.07 -8.70 -25.89
CA TYR A 48 -7.80 -10.08 -25.51
C TYR A 48 -6.37 -10.52 -25.82
N THR A 49 -5.76 -10.05 -26.90
CA THR A 49 -4.36 -10.36 -27.24
C THR A 49 -3.40 -9.65 -26.30
N VAL A 50 -3.59 -8.36 -26.03
CA VAL A 50 -2.80 -7.60 -25.05
C VAL A 50 -2.99 -8.15 -23.64
N HIS A 51 -4.23 -8.50 -23.26
CA HIS A 51 -4.51 -9.11 -21.97
C HIS A 51 -3.87 -10.49 -21.86
N ARG A 52 -3.93 -11.32 -22.90
CA ARG A 52 -3.28 -12.64 -22.92
C ARG A 52 -1.75 -12.52 -22.91
N GLU A 53 -1.17 -11.52 -23.57
CA GLU A 53 0.27 -11.24 -23.49
C GLU A 53 0.66 -10.79 -22.09
N LEU A 54 -0.09 -9.86 -21.48
CA LEU A 54 0.10 -9.45 -20.08
C LEU A 54 -0.06 -10.60 -19.11
N THR A 55 -1.07 -11.45 -19.27
CA THR A 55 -1.26 -12.66 -18.46
C THR A 55 -0.14 -13.66 -18.72
N SER A 56 0.32 -13.84 -19.96
CA SER A 56 1.44 -14.75 -20.24
C SER A 56 2.79 -14.23 -19.75
N VAL A 57 2.97 -12.90 -19.68
CA VAL A 57 4.12 -12.26 -19.06
C VAL A 57 4.01 -12.34 -17.54
N ASN A 58 2.81 -12.16 -16.98
CA ASN A 58 2.55 -12.34 -15.55
C ASN A 58 2.78 -13.79 -15.12
N ASP A 59 2.18 -14.76 -15.81
CA ASP A 59 2.31 -16.19 -15.55
C ASP A 59 3.73 -16.69 -15.86
N GLY A 60 4.39 -16.09 -16.87
CA GLY A 60 5.80 -16.36 -17.17
C GLY A 60 6.75 -15.78 -16.13
N LEU A 61 6.43 -14.61 -15.56
CA LEU A 61 7.13 -14.01 -14.43
C LEU A 61 6.89 -14.83 -13.16
N GLU A 62 5.66 -15.26 -12.89
CA GLU A 62 5.23 -16.11 -11.77
C GLU A 62 5.80 -17.55 -11.88
N SER A 63 6.09 -18.01 -13.10
CA SER A 63 6.77 -19.30 -13.34
C SER A 63 8.30 -19.22 -13.23
N VAL A 64 8.90 -18.04 -13.39
CA VAL A 64 10.36 -17.83 -13.35
C VAL A 64 10.80 -17.35 -11.96
N ILE A 65 9.97 -16.55 -11.31
CA ILE A 65 10.13 -16.09 -9.95
C ILE A 65 9.36 -17.09 -9.09
N GLY A 66 10.07 -18.04 -8.49
CA GLY A 66 9.45 -19.09 -7.67
C GLY A 66 8.57 -18.52 -6.56
N GLU A 67 7.67 -19.35 -6.03
CA GLU A 67 6.65 -19.05 -5.00
C GLU A 67 7.19 -18.48 -3.66
N SER A 68 8.50 -18.16 -3.58
CA SER A 68 9.21 -17.64 -2.40
C SER A 68 10.47 -16.85 -2.81
N ASP A 69 10.46 -16.13 -3.92
CA ASP A 69 11.59 -15.28 -4.30
C ASP A 69 11.43 -13.87 -3.68
N PRO A 70 12.41 -13.36 -2.90
CA PRO A 70 12.36 -12.03 -2.28
C PRO A 70 12.13 -10.90 -3.30
N VAL A 71 12.43 -11.11 -4.58
CA VAL A 71 12.16 -10.16 -5.65
C VAL A 71 10.65 -9.99 -5.92
N HIS A 72 9.85 -11.04 -5.78
CA HIS A 72 8.40 -10.98 -6.02
C HIS A 72 7.70 -10.06 -5.02
N GLU A 73 8.02 -10.21 -3.74
CA GLU A 73 7.37 -9.47 -2.66
C GLU A 73 7.77 -8.00 -2.66
N ARG A 74 9.02 -7.71 -2.99
CA ARG A 74 9.48 -6.33 -3.24
C ARG A 74 8.75 -5.69 -4.41
N LEU A 75 8.55 -6.42 -5.50
CA LEU A 75 7.80 -5.92 -6.65
C LEU A 75 6.33 -5.69 -6.30
N ALA A 76 5.74 -6.60 -5.52
CA ALA A 76 4.38 -6.45 -4.99
C ALA A 76 4.28 -5.19 -4.11
N ALA A 77 5.21 -4.98 -3.17
CA ALA A 77 5.27 -3.79 -2.34
C ALA A 77 5.45 -2.51 -3.18
N HIS A 78 6.31 -2.51 -4.19
CA HIS A 78 6.48 -1.39 -5.11
C HIS A 78 5.18 -1.06 -5.86
N SER A 79 4.52 -2.08 -6.44
CA SER A 79 3.28 -1.88 -7.18
C SER A 79 2.15 -1.35 -6.29
N ALA A 80 2.11 -1.81 -5.03
CA ALA A 80 1.14 -1.36 -4.04
C ALA A 80 1.39 0.09 -3.61
N ILE A 81 2.65 0.49 -3.40
CA ILE A 81 3.03 1.88 -3.10
C ILE A 81 2.69 2.80 -4.28
N ASP A 82 3.03 2.40 -5.51
CA ASP A 82 2.67 3.16 -6.72
C ASP A 82 1.15 3.35 -6.86
N ALA A 83 0.38 2.30 -6.59
CA ALA A 83 -1.08 2.35 -6.63
C ALA A 83 -1.63 3.26 -5.54
N ALA A 84 -1.11 3.15 -4.31
CA ALA A 84 -1.51 3.99 -3.18
C ALA A 84 -1.21 5.46 -3.44
N GLU A 85 -0.02 5.83 -3.92
CA GLU A 85 0.31 7.22 -4.28
C GLU A 85 -0.63 7.79 -5.34
N ARG A 86 -0.94 7.02 -6.39
CA ARG A 86 -1.90 7.43 -7.43
C ARG A 86 -3.28 7.62 -6.85
N MET A 87 -3.73 6.75 -5.96
CA MET A 87 -5.02 6.88 -5.29
C MET A 87 -5.03 8.10 -4.36
N LEU A 88 -4.00 8.30 -3.53
CA LEU A 88 -3.85 9.45 -2.63
C LEU A 88 -3.88 10.78 -3.40
N SER A 89 -3.19 10.85 -4.55
CA SER A 89 -3.21 12.05 -5.41
C SER A 89 -4.60 12.41 -5.94
N ARG A 90 -5.51 11.42 -6.05
CA ARG A 90 -6.88 11.59 -6.52
C ARG A 90 -7.87 11.86 -5.38
N LEU A 91 -7.54 11.46 -4.16
CA LEU A 91 -8.43 11.42 -3.00
C LEU A 91 -8.56 12.75 -2.24
N GLY A 92 -8.02 13.86 -2.77
CA GLY A 92 -7.87 15.17 -2.11
C GLY A 92 -9.02 15.60 -1.18
N GLY A 93 -8.96 15.16 0.09
CA GLY A 93 -9.90 15.52 1.16
C GLY A 93 -10.84 14.42 1.69
N GLU A 94 -10.65 13.14 1.36
CA GLU A 94 -11.45 12.04 1.95
C GLU A 94 -11.14 11.74 3.44
N SER A 95 -12.02 10.94 4.08
CA SER A 95 -11.94 10.55 5.49
C SER A 95 -10.65 9.80 5.82
N ILE A 96 -9.99 10.20 6.92
CA ILE A 96 -8.71 9.64 7.42
C ILE A 96 -8.72 8.10 7.46
N SER A 97 -9.84 7.46 7.84
CA SER A 97 -9.93 5.99 7.89
C SER A 97 -9.67 5.31 6.54
N ARG A 98 -10.16 5.89 5.43
CA ARG A 98 -9.92 5.33 4.08
C ARG A 98 -8.46 5.50 3.66
N VAL A 99 -7.84 6.58 4.10
CA VAL A 99 -6.42 6.85 3.87
C VAL A 99 -5.58 5.85 4.65
N CYS A 100 -5.92 5.58 5.91
CA CYS A 100 -5.27 4.53 6.72
C CYS A 100 -5.39 3.15 6.08
N ASP A 101 -6.58 2.75 5.62
CA ASP A 101 -6.78 1.45 4.95
C ASP A 101 -5.94 1.34 3.67
N LEU A 102 -5.89 2.43 2.89
CA LEU A 102 -5.13 2.51 1.64
C LEU A 102 -3.62 2.38 1.86
N ILE A 103 -3.10 2.95 2.95
CA ILE A 103 -1.67 2.91 3.31
C ILE A 103 -1.32 1.61 4.05
N SER A 104 -2.26 1.01 4.79
CA SER A 104 -2.02 -0.22 5.57
C SER A 104 -1.64 -1.40 4.68
N HIS A 105 -2.26 -1.54 3.52
CA HIS A 105 -1.93 -2.61 2.57
C HIS A 105 -0.48 -2.56 2.05
N PRO A 106 0.03 -1.45 1.46
CA PRO A 106 1.43 -1.36 1.05
C PRO A 106 2.40 -1.46 2.23
N ALA A 107 2.07 -0.91 3.41
CA ALA A 107 2.90 -1.04 4.60
C ALA A 107 3.07 -2.51 5.02
N ARG A 108 1.99 -3.30 4.98
CA ARG A 108 2.02 -4.74 5.27
C ARG A 108 2.89 -5.51 4.30
N LEU A 109 2.76 -5.23 2.99
CA LEU A 109 3.58 -5.89 1.97
C LEU A 109 5.07 -5.55 2.11
N LEU A 110 5.38 -4.31 2.48
CA LEU A 110 6.75 -3.89 2.74
C LEU A 110 7.36 -4.64 3.94
N ALA A 111 6.59 -4.78 5.03
CA ALA A 111 7.03 -5.52 6.22
C ALA A 111 7.17 -7.04 5.95
N MET A 112 6.34 -7.61 5.07
CA MET A 112 6.46 -9.02 4.64
C MET A 112 7.69 -9.23 3.74
N ALA A 113 7.97 -8.30 2.84
CA ALA A 113 9.14 -8.41 1.97
C ALA A 113 10.47 -8.47 2.75
N LEU A 114 10.52 -7.86 3.95
CA LEU A 114 11.68 -7.96 4.84
C LEU A 114 11.81 -9.33 5.53
N GLU A 115 10.67 -9.95 5.89
CA GLU A 115 10.64 -11.28 6.54
C GLU A 115 11.26 -12.36 5.68
N ASN A 116 10.97 -12.34 4.38
CA ASN A 116 11.43 -13.39 3.48
C ASN A 116 12.85 -13.17 2.94
N ASP A 117 13.51 -12.08 3.35
CA ASP A 117 14.89 -11.77 2.95
C ASP A 117 15.89 -11.80 4.13
N GLU A 118 15.54 -12.50 5.22
CA GLU A 118 16.39 -12.69 6.41
C GLU A 118 17.76 -13.35 6.13
N ALA A 119 18.01 -13.86 4.92
CA ALA A 119 19.30 -14.43 4.54
C ALA A 119 20.39 -13.39 4.22
N ASP A 120 20.02 -12.17 3.82
CA ASP A 120 20.94 -11.04 3.52
C ASP A 120 20.28 -9.70 3.94
N SER A 121 19.99 -9.58 5.25
CA SER A 121 19.25 -8.46 5.84
C SER A 121 19.79 -7.08 5.44
N ASP A 122 21.10 -6.90 5.36
CA ASP A 122 21.72 -5.60 5.08
C ASP A 122 21.52 -5.17 3.62
N GLU A 123 21.67 -6.09 2.66
CA GLU A 123 21.39 -5.82 1.25
C GLU A 123 19.89 -5.59 1.03
N SER A 124 19.05 -6.28 1.81
CA SER A 124 17.60 -6.10 1.80
C SER A 124 17.14 -4.73 2.26
N LEU A 125 17.66 -4.30 3.40
CA LEU A 125 17.35 -3.02 3.99
C LEU A 125 17.74 -1.89 3.04
N ILE A 126 18.89 -1.99 2.36
CA ILE A 126 19.33 -1.04 1.34
C ILE A 126 18.38 -1.05 0.13
N ALA A 127 18.00 -2.23 -0.36
CA ALA A 127 17.14 -2.37 -1.54
C ALA A 127 15.74 -1.78 -1.33
N MET A 128 15.21 -1.84 -0.10
CA MET A 128 13.89 -1.29 0.24
C MET A 128 13.89 0.19 0.60
N GLY A 129 15.05 0.82 0.72
CA GLY A 129 15.15 2.20 1.23
C GLY A 129 14.42 3.27 0.45
N ASN A 130 14.24 3.10 -0.86
CA ASN A 130 13.39 4.01 -1.63
C ASN A 130 11.91 3.81 -1.29
N LEU A 131 11.45 2.56 -1.18
CA LEU A 131 10.06 2.24 -0.84
C LEU A 131 9.70 2.72 0.56
N THR A 132 10.59 2.51 1.53
CA THR A 132 10.41 2.99 2.90
C THR A 132 10.30 4.51 2.98
N ARG A 133 11.17 5.25 2.28
CA ARG A 133 11.09 6.72 2.25
C ARG A 133 9.83 7.23 1.57
N ARG A 134 9.37 6.56 0.51
CA ARG A 134 8.10 6.89 -0.15
C ARG A 134 6.91 6.66 0.78
N LEU A 135 6.92 5.55 1.53
CA LEU A 135 5.90 5.27 2.54
C LEU A 135 5.90 6.32 3.66
N GLY A 136 7.07 6.68 4.19
CA GLY A 136 7.20 7.77 5.17
C GLY A 136 6.66 9.10 4.65
N ALA A 137 7.00 9.47 3.41
CA ALA A 137 6.48 10.68 2.78
C ALA A 137 4.95 10.65 2.58
N MET A 138 4.37 9.48 2.28
CA MET A 138 2.91 9.31 2.22
C MET A 138 2.28 9.57 3.59
N LEU A 139 2.83 8.98 4.65
CA LEU A 139 2.37 9.20 6.03
C LEU A 139 2.44 10.69 6.41
N ASP A 140 3.58 11.35 6.15
CA ASP A 140 3.76 12.78 6.40
C ASP A 140 2.76 13.65 5.63
N SER A 141 2.55 13.35 4.34
CA SER A 141 1.66 14.12 3.47
C SER A 141 0.18 14.01 3.86
N THR A 142 -0.18 12.88 4.49
CA THR A 142 -1.55 12.59 4.91
C THR A 142 -1.79 12.88 6.39
N GLY A 143 -0.73 13.11 7.17
CA GLY A 143 -0.77 13.27 8.61
C GLY A 143 -1.16 11.99 9.36
N VAL A 144 -1.12 10.84 8.69
CA VAL A 144 -1.41 9.53 9.29
C VAL A 144 -0.17 9.05 10.01
N ARG A 145 -0.35 8.51 11.22
CA ARG A 145 0.75 7.92 11.97
C ARG A 145 0.84 6.42 11.69
N PRO A 146 2.03 5.81 11.83
CA PRO A 146 2.19 4.38 11.70
C PRO A 146 1.22 3.59 12.59
N ASP A 147 0.93 4.08 13.80
CA ASP A 147 0.06 3.40 14.75
C ASP A 147 -1.44 3.43 14.40
N ASP A 148 -1.84 4.25 13.44
CA ASP A 148 -3.19 4.25 12.86
C ASP A 148 -3.38 3.15 11.80
N LEU A 149 -2.30 2.49 11.37
CA LEU A 149 -2.33 1.45 10.36
C LEU A 149 -2.82 0.12 10.94
N THR A 150 -3.50 -0.67 10.11
CA THR A 150 -3.97 -2.01 10.50
C THR A 150 -2.89 -3.06 10.22
N LEU A 151 -1.91 -3.16 11.11
CA LEU A 151 -0.77 -4.10 11.02
C LEU A 151 -0.75 -5.05 12.23
N THR A 152 0.03 -6.13 12.15
CA THR A 152 0.32 -6.98 13.31
C THR A 152 1.54 -6.48 14.07
N SER A 153 1.68 -6.85 15.34
CA SER A 153 2.83 -6.52 16.18
C SER A 153 4.20 -6.77 15.51
N SER A 154 4.42 -7.92 14.90
CA SER A 154 5.64 -8.22 14.15
C SER A 154 5.84 -7.34 12.90
N GLN A 155 4.76 -6.93 12.24
CA GLN A 155 4.82 -6.02 11.09
C GLN A 155 5.17 -4.61 11.53
N PHE A 156 4.66 -4.16 12.68
CA PHE A 156 5.04 -2.88 13.27
C PHE A 156 6.51 -2.83 13.64
N GLU A 157 7.05 -3.90 14.22
CA GLU A 157 8.48 -4.01 14.55
C GLU A 157 9.36 -3.88 13.30
N ARG A 158 9.06 -4.67 12.26
CA ARG A 158 9.81 -4.66 10.99
C ARG A 158 9.70 -3.33 10.26
N LEU A 159 8.53 -2.69 10.32
CA LEU A 159 8.35 -1.37 9.76
C LEU A 159 9.16 -0.32 10.55
N GLY A 160 9.24 -0.48 11.87
CA GLY A 160 10.11 0.30 12.74
C GLY A 160 11.57 0.21 12.35
N SER A 161 12.08 -1.01 12.12
CA SER A 161 13.48 -1.21 11.72
C SER A 161 13.79 -0.64 10.33
N LEU A 162 12.86 -0.77 9.39
CA LEU A 162 12.97 -0.11 8.09
C LEU A 162 13.02 1.41 8.23
N PHE A 163 12.14 2.01 9.03
CA PHE A 163 12.14 3.47 9.21
C PHE A 163 13.38 3.97 9.95
N GLU A 164 13.89 3.19 10.91
CA GLU A 164 15.12 3.49 11.64
C GLU A 164 16.32 3.58 10.70
N GLU A 165 16.50 2.57 9.83
CA GLU A 165 17.62 2.50 8.89
C GLU A 165 17.61 3.62 7.84
N HIS A 166 16.43 4.14 7.50
CA HIS A 166 16.26 5.16 6.45
C HIS A 166 16.01 6.58 7.00
N ASP A 167 16.46 6.85 8.22
CA ASP A 167 16.42 8.16 8.90
C ASP A 167 15.00 8.75 9.10
N VAL A 168 13.99 7.89 9.17
CA VAL A 168 12.58 8.29 9.41
C VAL A 168 12.22 8.08 10.88
N GLN A 169 13.02 8.67 11.77
CA GLN A 169 13.05 8.34 13.21
C GLN A 169 11.71 8.53 13.94
N GLN A 170 10.91 9.53 13.54
CA GLN A 170 9.59 9.76 14.15
C GLN A 170 8.61 8.61 13.83
N HIS A 171 8.56 8.17 12.57
CA HIS A 171 7.71 7.05 12.17
C HIS A 171 8.22 5.72 12.72
N ALA A 172 9.55 5.56 12.82
CA ALA A 172 10.14 4.39 13.46
C ALA A 172 9.74 4.30 14.95
N ARG A 173 9.76 5.42 15.67
CA ARG A 173 9.29 5.48 17.07
C ARG A 173 7.82 5.08 17.19
N ASP A 174 6.95 5.70 16.40
CA ASP A 174 5.51 5.44 16.45
C ASP A 174 5.21 3.95 16.12
N ALA A 175 5.95 3.35 15.18
CA ALA A 175 5.83 1.93 14.84
C ALA A 175 6.30 1.00 15.96
N TYR A 176 7.45 1.28 16.60
CA TYR A 176 7.91 0.48 17.75
C TYR A 176 6.97 0.58 18.96
N GLU A 177 6.45 1.78 19.25
CA GLU A 177 5.45 1.96 20.30
C GLU A 177 4.14 1.21 20.01
N ALA A 178 3.71 1.15 18.74
CA ALA A 178 2.56 0.34 18.32
C ALA A 178 2.81 -1.16 18.51
N SER A 179 3.99 -1.64 18.11
CA SER A 179 4.41 -3.03 18.30
C SER A 179 4.39 -3.47 19.78
N LEU A 180 4.89 -2.62 20.66
CA LEU A 180 4.89 -2.85 22.11
C LEU A 180 3.48 -2.92 22.69
N ARG A 181 2.56 -2.06 22.22
CA ARG A 181 1.14 -2.08 22.63
C ARG A 181 0.45 -3.38 22.25
N GLU A 182 0.79 -3.96 21.11
CA GLU A 182 0.23 -5.24 20.65
C GLU A 182 0.92 -6.48 21.25
N GLY A 183 2.00 -6.29 22.02
CA GLY A 183 2.61 -7.34 22.84
C GLY A 183 3.90 -7.94 22.30
N HIS A 184 4.49 -7.37 21.25
CA HIS A 184 5.83 -7.77 20.78
C HIS A 184 6.88 -6.91 21.49
N ARG A 185 7.63 -7.51 22.43
CA ARG A 185 8.40 -6.75 23.44
C ARG A 185 9.88 -6.60 23.14
N PHE A 186 10.60 -7.69 22.93
CA PHE A 186 12.07 -7.67 22.98
C PHE A 186 12.71 -6.83 21.86
N ASP A 187 12.46 -7.19 20.60
CA ASP A 187 13.07 -6.51 19.46
C ASP A 187 12.56 -5.07 19.34
N SER A 188 11.26 -4.87 19.62
CA SER A 188 10.62 -3.57 19.55
C SER A 188 11.08 -2.61 20.66
N MET A 189 11.32 -3.10 21.88
CA MET A 189 11.89 -2.29 22.96
C MET A 189 13.35 -1.92 22.66
N SER A 190 14.12 -2.86 22.13
CA SER A 190 15.51 -2.62 21.74
C SER A 190 15.63 -1.55 20.66
N GLY A 191 14.78 -1.62 19.62
CA GLY A 191 14.66 -0.58 18.59
C GLY A 191 14.20 0.75 19.16
N LEU A 192 13.16 0.76 20.00
CA LEU A 192 12.65 1.98 20.64
C LEU A 192 13.73 2.68 21.49
N LEU A 193 14.48 1.93 22.30
CA LEU A 193 15.57 2.49 23.10
C LEU A 193 16.67 3.11 22.22
N ARG A 194 16.97 2.50 21.06
CA ARG A 194 17.95 3.07 20.12
C ARG A 194 17.49 4.43 19.60
N ILE A 195 16.20 4.55 19.26
CA ILE A 195 15.63 5.81 18.78
C ILE A 195 15.53 6.87 19.88
N ILE A 196 15.10 6.49 21.09
CA ILE A 196 15.00 7.42 22.22
C ILE A 196 16.38 7.94 22.64
N ARG A 197 17.45 7.14 22.54
CA ARG A 197 18.83 7.62 22.79
C ARG A 197 19.26 8.73 21.83
N VAL A 198 18.77 8.70 20.58
CA VAL A 198 19.14 9.68 19.55
C VAL A 198 18.23 10.91 19.58
N THR A 199 16.92 10.72 19.79
CA THR A 199 15.90 11.75 19.57
C THR A 199 15.17 12.19 20.84
N GLY A 200 15.17 11.34 21.87
CA GLY A 200 14.35 11.50 23.06
C GLY A 200 14.99 12.36 24.14
N THR A 201 14.17 12.72 25.12
CA THR A 201 14.66 13.41 26.32
C THR A 201 15.27 12.42 27.32
N ARG A 202 16.13 12.93 28.23
CA ARG A 202 16.69 12.11 29.32
C ARG A 202 15.62 11.41 30.14
N ASN A 203 14.49 12.08 30.39
CA ASN A 203 13.40 11.51 31.19
C ASN A 203 12.68 10.39 30.43
N GLU A 204 12.41 10.58 29.14
CA GLU A 204 11.85 9.52 28.29
C GLU A 204 12.76 8.30 28.24
N LEU A 205 14.07 8.50 28.15
CA LEU A 205 15.03 7.39 28.18
C LEU A 205 15.00 6.65 29.53
N ILE A 206 14.92 7.36 30.64
CA ILE A 206 14.81 6.75 31.97
C ILE A 206 13.52 5.93 32.11
N GLU A 207 12.41 6.44 31.60
CA GLU A 207 11.11 5.77 31.63
C GLU A 207 11.08 4.53 30.73
N ALA A 208 11.61 4.63 29.52
CA ALA A 208 11.72 3.50 28.59
C ALA A 208 12.66 2.41 29.13
N LEU A 209 13.81 2.81 29.72
CA LEU A 209 14.71 1.88 30.39
C LEU A 209 14.05 1.20 31.59
N GLU A 210 13.25 1.93 32.38
CA GLU A 210 12.50 1.33 33.48
C GLU A 210 11.52 0.26 32.96
N ALA A 211 10.75 0.58 31.91
CA ALA A 211 9.81 -0.36 31.31
C ALA A 211 10.53 -1.60 30.72
N HIS A 212 11.72 -1.40 30.15
CA HIS A 212 12.57 -2.50 29.68
C HIS A 212 13.07 -3.37 30.84
N ILE A 213 13.64 -2.76 31.89
CA ILE A 213 14.14 -3.46 33.09
C ILE A 213 13.02 -4.21 33.84
N ASP A 214 11.81 -3.65 33.89
CA ASP A 214 10.65 -4.34 34.47
C ASP A 214 10.31 -5.63 33.70
N SER A 215 10.60 -5.67 32.40
CA SER A 215 10.42 -6.86 31.57
C SER A 215 11.64 -7.79 31.56
N GLU A 216 12.84 -7.23 31.62
CA GLU A 216 14.12 -7.92 31.59
C GLU A 216 15.03 -7.40 32.73
N PRO A 217 14.84 -7.91 33.95
CA PRO A 217 15.53 -7.40 35.13
C PRO A 217 17.04 -7.72 35.13
N ASP A 218 17.48 -8.63 34.27
CA ASP A 218 18.87 -9.10 34.19
C ASP A 218 19.69 -8.39 33.09
N ASP A 219 19.10 -7.44 32.36
CA ASP A 219 19.83 -6.66 31.33
C ASP A 219 20.80 -5.66 31.99
N MET A 220 22.03 -6.13 32.21
CA MET A 220 23.11 -5.38 32.83
C MET A 220 23.41 -4.05 32.09
N PRO A 221 23.54 -4.01 30.75
CA PRO A 221 23.62 -2.76 30.00
C PRO A 221 22.53 -1.74 30.37
N ALA A 222 21.26 -2.13 30.37
CA ALA A 222 20.15 -1.23 30.68
C ALA A 222 20.21 -0.73 32.13
N LEU A 223 20.51 -1.60 33.10
CA LEU A 223 20.68 -1.24 34.51
C LEU A 223 21.80 -0.22 34.73
N ILE A 224 22.95 -0.42 34.09
CA ILE A 224 24.11 0.47 34.16
C ILE A 224 23.80 1.83 33.52
N GLU A 225 23.16 1.82 32.35
CA GLU A 225 22.76 3.03 31.66
C GLU A 225 21.78 3.84 32.52
N GLN A 226 20.74 3.20 33.06
CA GLN A 226 19.77 3.87 33.93
C GLN A 226 20.44 4.43 35.19
N LEU A 227 21.41 3.71 35.77
CA LEU A 227 22.15 4.17 36.94
C LEU A 227 23.01 5.41 36.65
N SER A 228 23.55 5.54 35.43
CA SER A 228 24.29 6.73 35.01
C SER A 228 23.39 7.97 34.83
N LEU A 229 22.10 7.73 34.56
CA LEU A 229 21.10 8.76 34.29
C LEU A 229 20.30 9.17 35.53
N LEU A 230 20.29 8.37 36.59
CA LEU A 230 19.55 8.65 37.81
C LEU A 230 20.42 9.29 38.89
N PRO A 231 19.85 10.16 39.75
CA PRO A 231 20.55 10.63 40.94
C PRO A 231 20.69 9.50 41.97
N GLU A 232 21.73 9.58 42.82
CA GLU A 232 21.95 8.56 43.87
C GLU A 232 20.83 8.50 44.91
N SER A 233 20.05 9.58 45.05
CA SER A 233 18.90 9.65 45.95
C SER A 233 17.67 8.90 45.44
N ASP A 234 17.66 8.48 44.17
CA ASP A 234 16.54 7.75 43.60
C ASP A 234 16.51 6.29 44.10
N SER A 235 15.33 5.82 44.50
CA SER A 235 15.13 4.43 44.90
C SER A 235 15.53 3.42 43.82
N ARG A 236 15.34 3.76 42.53
CA ARG A 236 15.71 2.91 41.39
C ARG A 236 17.22 2.71 41.30
N SER A 237 18.01 3.74 41.62
CA SER A 237 19.47 3.64 41.71
C SER A 237 19.93 2.64 42.76
N SER A 238 19.25 2.61 43.92
CA SER A 238 19.55 1.64 44.98
C SER A 238 19.15 0.20 44.63
N ARG A 239 18.08 0.03 43.83
CA ARG A 239 17.65 -1.27 43.29
C ARG A 239 18.68 -1.80 42.30
N ASN A 240 19.08 -1.00 41.33
CA ASN A 240 19.99 -1.43 40.26
C ASN A 240 21.43 -1.73 40.74
N ARG A 241 21.82 -1.27 41.94
CA ARG A 241 23.13 -1.60 42.56
C ARG A 241 23.14 -2.94 43.32
N ARG A 242 21.97 -3.48 43.66
CA ARG A 242 21.84 -4.74 44.42
C ARG A 242 21.90 -5.92 43.48
#